data_AF-A0A2D5Z4J9-F1
#
_entry.id   AF-A0A2D5Z4J9-F1
#
_cell.length_a   1.000
_cell.length_b   1.000
_cell.length_c   1.000
_cell.angle_alpha   90.00
_cell.angle_beta   90.00
_cell.angle_gamma   90.00
#
_symmetry.space_group_name_H-M   'P 1'
#
loop_
_entity.id
_entity.type
_entity.pdbx_description
1 polymer ?
#
loop_
_entity_poly.entity_id
_entity_poly.type
_entity_poly.pdbx_seq_one_letter_code
_entity_poly.pdbx_strand_id
1 'polypeptide(L)'
;MSKIEYANQREGVTPPRIGLADLRKSHRLTQAQVADQLASIIDKPFSAGSLSLIEGGHRGASAEVLSALEQVFGLAAGSLIVDYTPSHDRRKRMEAA
;
A
#
# COMPACT_ATOMS: atom_id res chain seq x y z
N MET A 1 -8.94 32.72 -12.32
CA MET A 1 -8.81 32.19 -10.94
C MET A 1 -7.67 32.94 -10.25
N SER A 2 -8.02 33.80 -9.28
CA SER A 2 -7.12 34.79 -8.68
C SER A 2 -6.22 34.17 -7.61
N LYS A 3 -4.93 34.54 -7.58
CA LYS A 3 -3.88 34.08 -6.66
C LYS A 3 -4.07 34.45 -5.17
N ILE A 4 -5.18 35.11 -4.80
CA ILE A 4 -5.32 35.80 -3.51
C ILE A 4 -5.93 34.92 -2.40
N GLU A 5 -6.55 33.78 -2.72
CA GLU A 5 -7.29 32.98 -1.71
C GLU A 5 -6.46 31.91 -0.96
N TYR A 6 -5.16 31.76 -1.24
CA TYR A 6 -4.33 30.73 -0.60
C TYR A 6 -3.49 31.21 0.60
N ALA A 7 -3.53 32.50 0.95
CA ALA A 7 -2.68 33.08 1.99
C ALA A 7 -3.03 32.67 3.43
N ASN A 8 -4.18 32.01 3.65
CA ASN A 8 -4.68 31.58 4.97
C ASN A 8 -4.84 30.05 5.07
N GLN A 9 -4.06 29.27 4.32
CA GLN A 9 -4.07 27.82 4.49
C GLN A 9 -3.42 27.47 5.83
N ARG A 10 -4.19 26.81 6.70
CA ARG A 10 -3.66 26.24 7.96
C ARG A 10 -2.49 25.31 7.64
N GLU A 11 -1.51 25.26 8.52
CA GLU A 11 -0.41 24.29 8.41
C GLU A 11 -1.00 22.88 8.20
N GLY A 12 -0.50 22.19 7.18
CA GLY A 12 -1.05 20.90 6.78
C GLY A 12 -0.87 19.86 7.88
N VAL A 13 -1.97 19.33 8.40
CA VAL A 13 -1.94 18.26 9.41
C VAL A 13 -1.99 16.91 8.70
N THR A 14 -1.14 15.96 9.12
CA THR A 14 -1.17 14.59 8.62
C THR A 14 -2.55 13.97 8.92
N PRO A 15 -3.28 13.46 7.92
CA PRO A 15 -4.55 12.79 8.16
C PRO A 15 -4.33 11.51 8.97
N PRO A 16 -5.33 11.06 9.74
CA PRO A 16 -5.26 9.78 10.43
C PRO A 16 -5.05 8.65 9.43
N ARG A 17 -4.15 7.71 9.75
CA ARG A 17 -3.83 6.54 8.91
C ARG A 17 -4.27 5.26 9.61
N ILE A 18 -4.61 4.24 8.84
CA ILE A 18 -4.88 2.89 9.34
C ILE A 18 -3.89 1.89 8.72
N GLY A 19 -3.60 0.81 9.44
CA GLY A 19 -2.80 -0.29 8.91
C GLY A 19 -3.58 -1.15 7.91
N LEU A 20 -2.87 -1.75 6.95
CA LEU A 20 -3.48 -2.65 5.96
C LEU A 20 -4.19 -3.84 6.62
N ALA A 21 -3.63 -4.38 7.71
CA ALA A 21 -4.27 -5.45 8.48
C ALA A 21 -5.62 -5.03 9.07
N ASP A 22 -5.75 -3.77 9.51
CA ASP A 22 -6.98 -3.27 10.11
C ASP A 22 -8.04 -2.98 9.06
N LEU A 23 -7.63 -2.47 7.89
CA LEU A 23 -8.49 -2.39 6.71
C LEU A 23 -9.00 -3.79 6.32
N ARG A 24 -8.12 -4.81 6.26
CA ARG A 24 -8.56 -6.17 5.98
C ARG A 24 -9.59 -6.69 7.00
N LYS A 25 -9.35 -6.44 8.28
CA LYS A 25 -10.28 -6.84 9.35
C LYS A 25 -11.61 -6.09 9.26
N SER A 26 -11.63 -4.82 8.88
CA SER A 26 -12.89 -4.06 8.71
C SER A 26 -13.73 -4.62 7.57
N HIS A 27 -13.10 -5.19 6.54
CA HIS A 27 -13.76 -5.96 5.47
C HIS A 27 -14.10 -7.40 5.86
N ARG A 28 -13.76 -7.84 7.08
CA ARG A 28 -13.97 -9.22 7.58
C ARG A 28 -13.30 -10.29 6.71
N LEU A 29 -12.19 -9.95 6.08
CA LEU A 29 -11.43 -10.87 5.23
C LEU A 29 -10.28 -11.52 5.99
N THR A 30 -10.03 -12.79 5.70
CA THR A 30 -8.82 -13.49 6.14
C THR A 30 -7.65 -13.17 5.20
N GLN A 31 -6.41 -13.39 5.67
CA GLN A 31 -5.23 -13.22 4.82
C GLN A 31 -5.23 -14.19 3.62
N ALA A 32 -5.76 -15.40 3.81
CA ALA A 32 -5.91 -16.39 2.73
C ALA A 32 -6.86 -15.89 1.64
N GLN A 33 -8.05 -15.40 2.01
CA GLN A 33 -9.01 -14.87 1.03
C GLN A 33 -8.45 -13.69 0.22
N VAL A 34 -7.74 -12.77 0.88
CA VAL A 34 -7.11 -11.65 0.15
C VAL A 34 -5.99 -12.17 -0.75
N ALA A 35 -5.18 -13.13 -0.30
CA ALA A 35 -4.13 -13.72 -1.12
C ALA A 35 -4.70 -14.42 -2.36
N ASP A 36 -5.81 -15.16 -2.23
CA ASP A 36 -6.47 -15.83 -3.34
C ASP A 36 -7.03 -14.83 -4.36
N GLN A 37 -7.63 -13.73 -3.89
CA GLN A 37 -8.11 -12.66 -4.75
C GLN A 37 -6.96 -11.94 -5.47
N LEU A 38 -5.88 -11.63 -4.75
CA LEU A 38 -4.69 -11.04 -5.34
C LEU A 38 -4.11 -11.95 -6.41
N ALA A 39 -3.98 -13.25 -6.14
CA ALA A 39 -3.46 -14.22 -7.08
C ALA A 39 -4.31 -14.27 -8.37
N SER A 40 -5.63 -14.13 -8.22
CA SER A 40 -6.57 -14.08 -9.35
C SER A 40 -6.45 -12.80 -10.17
N ILE A 41 -6.23 -11.64 -9.52
CA ILE A 41 -6.12 -10.33 -10.20
C ILE A 41 -4.80 -10.19 -10.95
N ILE A 42 -3.70 -10.65 -10.35
CA ILE A 42 -2.35 -10.50 -10.93
C ILE A 42 -1.92 -11.68 -11.80
N ASP A 43 -2.78 -12.70 -11.92
CA ASP A 43 -2.54 -13.96 -12.64
C ASP A 43 -1.23 -14.66 -12.23
N LYS A 44 -0.89 -14.62 -10.93
CA LYS A 44 0.32 -15.23 -10.36
C LYS A 44 0.05 -15.77 -8.96
N PRO A 45 0.73 -16.85 -8.53
CA PRO A 45 0.62 -17.33 -7.16
C PRO A 45 0.96 -16.25 -6.13
N PHE A 46 0.07 -16.07 -5.15
CA PHE A 46 0.28 -15.15 -4.04
C PHE A 46 -0.10 -15.84 -2.73
N SER A 47 0.75 -15.72 -1.70
CA SER A 47 0.55 -16.46 -0.44
C SER A 47 0.09 -15.56 0.71
N ALA A 48 -0.71 -16.14 1.62
CA ALA A 48 -1.10 -15.46 2.86
C ALA A 48 0.10 -15.00 3.70
N GLY A 49 1.20 -15.77 3.70
CA GLY A 49 2.45 -15.38 4.36
C GLY A 49 3.09 -14.14 3.71
N SER A 50 3.04 -14.03 2.37
CA SER A 50 3.50 -12.83 1.67
C SER A 50 2.67 -11.61 2.04
N LEU A 51 1.34 -11.77 2.11
CA LEU A 51 0.44 -10.71 2.56
C LEU A 51 0.75 -10.30 4.01
N SER A 52 0.97 -11.27 4.91
CA SER A 52 1.29 -10.98 6.31
C SER A 52 2.59 -10.18 6.47
N LEU A 53 3.61 -10.47 5.67
CA LEU A 53 4.86 -9.70 5.67
C LEU A 53 4.65 -8.26 5.15
N ILE A 54 3.75 -8.08 4.19
CA ILE A 54 3.37 -6.74 3.70
C ILE A 54 2.58 -5.98 4.77
N GLU A 55 1.58 -6.61 5.37
CA GLU A 55 0.77 -6.02 6.45
C GLU A 55 1.60 -5.61 7.66
N GLY A 56 2.63 -6.40 8.01
CA GLY A 56 3.55 -6.12 9.11
C GLY A 56 4.71 -5.18 8.75
N GLY A 57 4.80 -4.70 7.51
CA GLY A 57 5.90 -3.83 7.05
C GLY A 57 7.26 -4.53 6.92
N HIS A 58 7.32 -5.86 7.00
CA HIS A 58 8.53 -6.65 6.80
C HIS A 58 8.89 -6.84 5.32
N ARG A 59 7.94 -6.58 4.41
CA ARG A 59 8.12 -6.68 2.96
C ARG A 59 7.38 -5.54 2.24
N GLY A 60 8.03 -4.93 1.26
CA GLY A 60 7.37 -4.01 0.33
C GLY A 60 6.51 -4.74 -0.72
N ALA A 61 5.44 -4.09 -1.16
CA ALA A 61 4.61 -4.56 -2.28
C ALA A 61 5.08 -3.93 -3.60
N SER A 62 4.95 -4.67 -4.71
CA SER A 62 5.14 -4.11 -6.05
C SER A 62 3.95 -3.22 -6.43
N ALA A 63 4.12 -2.36 -7.45
CA ALA A 63 3.03 -1.54 -7.98
C ALA A 63 1.82 -2.39 -8.42
N GLU A 64 2.08 -3.53 -9.08
CA GLU A 64 1.04 -4.50 -9.47
C GLU A 64 0.24 -5.02 -8.26
N VAL A 65 0.93 -5.37 -7.17
CA VAL A 65 0.28 -5.84 -5.92
C VAL A 65 -0.49 -4.70 -5.24
N LEU A 66 0.03 -3.47 -5.25
CA LEU A 66 -0.67 -2.31 -4.69
C LEU A 66 -1.96 -2.02 -5.46
N SER A 67 -1.93 -2.01 -6.78
CA SER A 67 -3.13 -1.83 -7.60
C SER A 67 -4.14 -2.97 -7.44
N ALA A 68 -3.68 -4.20 -7.21
CA ALA A 68 -4.56 -5.32 -6.91
C ALA A 68 -5.19 -5.20 -5.51
N LEU A 69 -4.44 -4.74 -4.50
CA LEU A 69 -4.98 -4.46 -3.16
C LEU A 69 -6.05 -3.37 -3.20
N GLU A 70 -5.84 -2.32 -3.99
CA GLU A 70 -6.84 -1.26 -4.20
C GLU A 70 -8.14 -1.83 -4.77
N GLN A 71 -8.05 -2.73 -5.75
CA GLN A 71 -9.22 -3.42 -6.30
C GLN A 71 -9.93 -4.30 -5.27
N VAL A 72 -9.18 -5.11 -4.50
CA VAL A 72 -9.74 -5.98 -3.45
C VAL A 72 -10.52 -5.18 -2.40
N PHE A 73 -10.00 -4.03 -1.99
CA PHE A 73 -10.63 -3.19 -0.97
C PHE A 73 -11.61 -2.15 -1.53
N GLY A 74 -11.80 -2.09 -2.85
CA GLY A 74 -12.66 -1.10 -3.50
C GLY A 74 -12.17 0.34 -3.32
N LEU A 75 -10.86 0.55 -3.26
CA LEU A 75 -10.22 1.85 -3.16
C LEU A 75 -10.03 2.47 -4.55
N ALA A 76 -9.94 3.79 -4.60
CA ALA A 76 -9.55 4.47 -5.83
C ALA A 76 -8.09 4.16 -6.17
N ALA A 77 -7.77 4.10 -7.47
CA ALA A 77 -6.40 3.86 -7.92
C ALA A 77 -5.42 4.91 -7.37
N GLY A 78 -4.30 4.47 -6.80
CA GLY A 78 -3.30 5.33 -6.17
C GLY A 78 -3.65 5.82 -4.75
N SER A 79 -4.67 5.25 -4.11
CA SER A 79 -5.03 5.58 -2.72
C SER A 79 -4.06 4.98 -1.70
N LEU A 80 -3.42 3.85 -2.02
CA LEU A 80 -2.44 3.24 -1.12
C LEU A 80 -1.12 4.01 -1.20
N ILE A 81 -0.89 4.86 -0.20
CA ILE A 81 0.37 5.56 0.00
C ILE A 81 1.32 4.63 0.75
N VAL A 82 2.41 4.25 0.10
CA VAL A 82 3.51 3.50 0.72
C VAL A 82 4.72 4.40 0.92
N ASP A 83 5.21 4.45 2.16
CA ASP A 83 6.41 5.19 2.55
C ASP A 83 7.66 4.30 2.67
N TYR A 84 7.57 3.03 2.23
CA TYR A 84 8.71 2.13 2.18
C TYR A 84 9.49 2.25 0.86
N THR A 85 10.77 2.58 0.95
CA THR A 85 11.72 2.51 -0.16
C THR A 85 11.95 1.04 -0.56
N PRO A 86 11.60 0.59 -1.78
CA PRO A 86 11.76 -0.81 -2.19
C PRO A 86 13.22 -1.30 -2.02
N SER A 87 13.47 -2.28 -1.16
CA SER A 87 14.83 -2.79 -0.86
C SER A 87 15.48 -3.63 -1.98
N HIS A 88 15.02 -3.56 -3.23
CA HIS A 88 15.59 -4.38 -4.31
C HIS A 88 16.52 -3.64 -5.29
N ASP A 89 16.98 -2.43 -4.95
CA ASP A 89 18.15 -1.86 -5.62
C ASP A 89 19.43 -2.11 -4.81
N ARG A 90 20.04 -3.28 -5.03
CA ARG A 90 21.34 -3.63 -4.43
C ARG A 90 22.46 -2.67 -4.89
N ARG A 91 22.33 -1.98 -6.03
CA ARG A 91 23.32 -0.99 -6.52
C ARG A 91 23.27 0.28 -5.66
N LYS A 92 22.08 0.83 -5.40
CA LYS A 92 21.94 2.02 -4.54
C LYS A 92 22.40 1.81 -3.11
N ARG A 93 22.30 0.58 -2.59
CA ARG A 93 22.79 0.25 -1.24
C ARG A 93 24.32 0.19 -1.14
N MET A 94 25.02 0.00 -2.25
CA MET A 94 26.49 0.07 -2.32
C MET A 94 27.01 1.47 -2.66
N GLU A 95 26.21 2.33 -3.30
CA GLU A 95 26.56 3.74 -3.50
C GLU A 95 26.36 4.61 -2.25
N ALA A 96 25.58 4.13 -1.28
CA ALA A 96 25.30 4.81 -0.01
C ALA A 96 26.16 4.30 1.18
N ALA A 97 27.13 3.42 0.92
CA ALA A 97 28.07 2.87 1.91
C ALA A 97 29.50 3.30 1.55
#